data_AF-A0A534Y533-F1
#
_entry.id   AF-A0A534Y533-F1
#
_cell.length_a   1.000
_cell.length_b   1.000
_cell.length_c   1.000
_cell.angle_alpha   90.00
_cell.angle_beta   90.00
_cell.angle_gamma   90.00
#
_symmetry.space_group_name_H-M   'P 1'
#
loop_
_entity.id
_entity.type
_entity.pdbx_description
1 polymer ?
#
loop_
_entity_poly.entity_id
_entity_poly.type
_entity_poly.pdbx_seq_one_letter_code
_entity_poly.pdbx_strand_id
1 'polypeptide(L)'
;MLDLLTVRAFAIIDELEVRFSAGLNVLTGETGAGKTILVDALHLVLGGRAQADVVRTGAEEAEVQALFLPRDPERTDERLRALGLPACGAEMVVRRIVQREGRSRAYVNGALATAAQLQQATRGLLDISGQHEHVGLLDAETHLDLLDAYAQAGPLRAVYQEAFAALSEAERQRARLDSDESARAERASFLRYQLDELAKADPRPGEDEALAQERRVLSAAERLRAGAGRRSGTSRRARRTAGALAQARPQTRRIAGGGAVAQAGDGGGAVLARPSRRGAARGAGARDRARGAGLARGKRAVRPAQGSRGGVLAGRGV
;
A
#
# COMPACT_ATOMS: atom_id res chain seq x y z
N MET A 1 -1.97 3.77 34.55
CA MET A 1 -1.25 3.36 35.78
C MET A 1 -1.28 1.85 35.83
N LEU A 2 -0.17 1.20 36.20
CA LEU A 2 -0.18 -0.22 36.56
C LEU A 2 -0.76 -0.35 37.97
N ASP A 3 -1.76 -1.21 38.16
CA ASP A 3 -2.41 -1.43 39.45
C ASP A 3 -1.99 -2.77 40.07
N LEU A 4 -1.98 -3.83 39.27
CA LEU A 4 -1.64 -5.18 39.71
C LEU A 4 -0.67 -5.83 38.72
N LEU A 5 0.34 -6.52 39.25
CA LEU A 5 1.20 -7.42 38.50
C LEU A 5 1.21 -8.79 39.19
N THR A 6 0.85 -9.84 38.46
CA THR A 6 0.92 -11.22 38.91
C THR A 6 1.90 -11.99 38.04
N VAL A 7 2.84 -12.69 38.66
CA VAL A 7 3.90 -13.44 38.00
C VAL A 7 3.88 -14.87 38.54
N ARG A 8 3.88 -15.86 37.65
CA ARG A 8 3.88 -17.28 37.99
C ARG A 8 4.94 -18.04 37.21
N ALA A 9 5.69 -18.89 37.91
CA ALA A 9 6.72 -19.76 37.36
C ALA A 9 7.73 -19.05 36.43
N PHE A 10 8.12 -17.83 36.77
CA PHE A 10 8.98 -16.97 35.96
C PHE A 10 10.36 -16.82 36.61
N ALA A 11 11.43 -17.20 35.90
CA ALA A 11 12.79 -17.24 36.41
C ALA A 11 12.90 -18.02 37.74
N ILE A 12 13.20 -17.33 38.85
CA ILE A 12 13.26 -17.91 40.20
C ILE A 12 12.00 -17.66 41.05
N ILE A 13 10.94 -17.12 40.45
CA ILE A 13 9.67 -16.81 41.13
C ILE A 13 8.70 -17.97 40.91
N ASP A 14 8.15 -18.51 42.00
CA ASP A 14 7.05 -19.49 41.94
C ASP A 14 5.74 -18.75 41.69
N GLU A 15 5.39 -17.85 42.60
CA GLU A 15 4.24 -16.95 42.49
C GLU A 15 4.59 -15.62 43.16
N LEU A 16 4.21 -14.52 42.52
CA LEU A 16 4.37 -13.18 43.04
C LEU A 16 3.16 -12.34 42.62
N GLU A 17 2.59 -11.62 43.59
CA GLU A 17 1.57 -10.61 43.37
C GLU A 17 2.09 -9.28 43.91
N VAL A 18 2.10 -8.24 43.08
CA VAL A 18 2.49 -6.88 43.46
C VAL A 18 1.37 -5.92 43.11
N ARG A 19 0.86 -5.22 44.13
CA ARG A 19 -0.08 -4.11 43.97
C ARG A 19 0.65 -2.79 44.01
N PHE A 20 0.44 -1.99 42.99
CA PHE A 20 1.03 -0.67 42.85
C PHE A 20 0.03 0.40 43.27
N SER A 21 0.52 1.41 43.98
CA SER A 21 -0.27 2.55 44.40
C SER A 21 0.04 3.79 43.55
N ALA A 22 -0.83 4.80 43.59
CA ALA A 22 -0.57 6.03 42.87
C ALA A 22 0.65 6.76 43.45
N GLY A 23 1.48 7.35 42.58
CA GLY A 23 2.67 8.10 42.98
C GLY A 23 3.94 7.26 42.92
N LEU A 24 4.79 7.39 43.96
CA LEU A 24 6.11 6.76 44.00
C LEU A 24 6.05 5.41 44.71
N ASN A 25 6.31 4.33 43.96
CA ASN A 25 6.48 2.99 44.51
C ASN A 25 7.98 2.67 44.54
N VAL A 26 8.54 2.44 45.72
CA VAL A 26 9.96 2.11 45.89
C VAL A 26 10.09 0.62 46.19
N LEU A 27 10.70 -0.12 45.27
CA LEU A 27 11.05 -1.52 45.50
C LEU A 27 12.50 -1.62 45.99
N THR A 28 12.66 -2.14 47.20
CA THR A 28 13.95 -2.44 47.83
C THR A 28 14.12 -3.94 47.99
N GLY A 29 15.35 -4.42 47.98
CA GLY A 29 15.66 -5.84 48.20
C GLY A 29 17.12 -6.05 48.55
N GLU A 30 17.43 -7.22 49.11
CA GLU A 30 18.79 -7.62 49.50
C GLU A 30 19.67 -7.90 48.27
N THR A 31 19.10 -8.59 47.28
CA THR A 31 19.77 -8.92 46.02
C THR A 31 19.06 -8.22 44.86
N GLY A 32 19.82 -7.57 43.98
CA GLY A 32 19.27 -6.87 42.81
C GLY A 32 18.49 -7.77 41.83
N ALA A 33 18.61 -9.09 41.97
CA ALA A 33 17.94 -10.08 41.12
C ALA A 33 16.41 -9.95 41.13
N GLY A 34 15.78 -9.79 42.30
CA GLY A 34 14.32 -9.71 42.38
C GLY A 34 13.73 -8.49 41.67
N LYS A 35 14.44 -7.36 41.72
CA LYS A 35 14.06 -6.14 41.01
C LYS A 35 14.21 -6.29 39.50
N THR A 36 15.32 -6.89 39.04
CA THR A 36 15.53 -7.14 37.61
C THR A 36 14.46 -8.08 37.05
N ILE A 37 14.13 -9.16 37.75
CA ILE A 37 13.10 -10.11 37.31
C ILE A 37 11.73 -9.44 37.18
N LEU A 38 11.39 -8.53 38.10
CA LEU A 38 10.16 -7.74 38.02
C LEU A 38 10.13 -6.83 36.79
N VAL A 39 11.26 -6.20 36.47
CA VAL A 39 11.41 -5.38 35.26
C VAL A 39 11.26 -6.26 34.02
N ASP A 40 11.92 -7.42 33.97
CA ASP A 40 11.82 -8.37 32.86
C ASP A 40 10.38 -8.87 32.64
N ALA A 41 9.66 -9.16 33.74
CA ALA A 41 8.26 -9.54 33.69
C ALA A 41 7.39 -8.41 33.09
N LEU A 42 7.64 -7.15 33.48
CA LEU A 42 6.98 -5.99 32.89
C LEU A 42 7.29 -5.85 31.39
N HIS A 43 8.55 -6.04 30.96
CA HIS A 43 8.88 -6.05 29.54
C HIS A 43 8.08 -7.08 28.76
N LEU A 44 7.92 -8.27 29.33
CA LEU A 44 7.20 -9.35 28.69
C LEU A 44 5.71 -9.02 28.48
N VAL A 45 5.02 -8.44 29.47
CA VAL A 45 3.63 -7.99 29.29
C VAL A 45 3.49 -6.77 28.39
N LEU A 46 4.54 -5.95 28.23
CA LEU A 46 4.53 -4.84 27.28
C LEU A 46 4.78 -5.26 25.82
N GLY A 47 4.93 -6.55 25.53
CA GLY A 47 5.18 -7.05 24.18
C GLY A 47 6.65 -7.25 23.84
N GLY A 48 7.51 -7.27 24.86
CA GLY A 48 8.91 -7.67 24.74
C GLY A 48 9.10 -9.10 24.22
N ARG A 49 10.33 -9.44 23.86
CA ARG A 49 10.67 -10.77 23.33
C ARG A 49 10.48 -11.81 24.42
N ALA A 50 9.67 -12.83 24.14
CA ALA A 50 9.56 -14.01 24.96
C ALA A 50 10.69 -14.98 24.61
N GLN A 51 11.43 -15.42 25.63
CA GLN A 51 12.48 -16.45 25.51
C GLN A 51 12.14 -17.60 26.46
N ALA A 52 12.54 -18.83 26.13
CA ALA A 52 12.19 -20.01 26.92
C ALA A 52 12.92 -20.10 28.27
N ASP A 53 14.05 -19.40 28.40
CA ASP A 53 14.86 -19.30 29.61
C ASP A 53 14.17 -18.53 30.76
N VAL A 54 13.13 -17.76 30.45
CA VAL A 54 12.30 -17.10 31.46
C VAL A 54 11.38 -18.08 32.19
N VAL A 55 11.20 -19.29 31.69
CA VAL A 55 10.40 -20.33 32.36
C VAL A 55 11.21 -20.96 33.47
N ARG A 56 10.66 -20.97 34.70
CA ARG A 56 11.32 -21.54 35.86
C ARG A 56 11.68 -23.02 35.64
N THR A 57 12.84 -23.42 36.14
CA THR A 57 13.27 -24.83 36.13
C THR A 57 12.25 -25.72 36.84
N GLY A 58 11.71 -26.70 36.12
CA GLY A 58 10.70 -27.63 36.64
C GLY A 58 9.25 -27.23 36.33
N ALA A 59 9.02 -26.08 35.71
CA ALA A 59 7.71 -25.68 35.19
C ALA A 59 7.61 -25.92 33.66
N GLU A 60 6.39 -26.13 33.17
CA GLU A 60 6.09 -26.27 31.73
C GLU A 60 5.80 -24.91 31.05
N GLU A 61 5.26 -23.96 31.82
CA GLU A 61 4.96 -22.61 31.35
C GLU A 61 5.13 -21.56 32.44
N ALA A 62 5.43 -20.33 32.02
CA ALA A 62 5.44 -19.13 32.85
C ALA A 62 4.28 -18.22 32.41
N GLU A 63 3.67 -17.54 33.38
CA GLU A 63 2.56 -16.62 33.15
C GLU A 63 2.82 -15.28 33.83
N VAL A 64 2.59 -14.20 33.08
CA VAL A 64 2.65 -12.83 33.61
C VAL A 64 1.34 -12.12 33.26
N GLN A 65 0.69 -11.54 34.26
CA GLN A 65 -0.55 -10.79 34.13
C GLN A 65 -0.36 -9.38 34.69
N ALA A 66 -0.89 -8.38 34.00
CA ALA A 66 -0.87 -7.00 34.43
C ALA A 66 -2.26 -6.35 34.26
N LEU A 67 -2.70 -5.64 35.31
CA LEU A 67 -3.89 -4.81 35.30
C LEU A 67 -3.46 -3.35 35.16
N PHE A 68 -3.91 -2.70 34.09
CA PHE A 68 -3.67 -1.29 33.85
C PHE A 68 -4.97 -0.49 34.00
N LEU A 69 -4.86 0.67 34.63
CA LEU A 69 -5.88 1.72 34.67
C LEU A 69 -5.48 2.82 33.67
N PRO A 70 -6.01 2.85 32.44
CA PRO A 70 -5.64 3.85 31.44
C PRO A 70 -6.00 5.25 31.93
N ARG A 71 -5.13 6.24 31.67
CA ARG A 71 -5.44 7.65 32.00
C ARG A 71 -6.55 8.21 31.11
N ASP A 72 -6.60 7.74 29.87
CA ASP A 72 -7.59 8.08 28.87
C ASP A 72 -8.16 6.78 28.28
N PRO A 73 -9.24 6.26 28.87
CA PRO A 73 -9.93 5.06 28.40
C PRO A 73 -10.38 5.15 26.95
N GLU A 74 -10.91 6.30 26.52
CA GLU A 74 -11.48 6.48 25.17
C GLU A 74 -10.40 6.34 24.10
N ARG A 75 -9.27 7.03 24.28
CA ARG A 75 -8.12 6.92 23.37
C ARG A 75 -7.51 5.52 23.36
N THR A 76 -7.52 4.85 24.52
CA THR A 76 -7.06 3.45 24.62
C THR A 76 -7.99 2.52 23.86
N ASP A 77 -9.31 2.69 23.99
CA ASP A 77 -10.33 1.91 23.29
C ASP A 77 -10.37 2.17 21.79
N GLU A 78 -10.11 3.38 21.32
CA GLU A 78 -9.91 3.68 19.90
C GLU A 78 -8.75 2.87 19.32
N ARG A 79 -7.63 2.83 20.03
CA ARG A 79 -6.46 2.04 19.63
C ARG A 79 -6.77 0.53 19.64
N LEU A 80 -7.43 0.03 20.68
CA LEU A 80 -7.81 -1.39 20.75
C LEU A 80 -8.76 -1.76 19.60
N ARG A 81 -9.75 -0.90 19.29
CA ARG A 81 -10.64 -1.08 18.14
C ARG A 81 -9.89 -1.12 16.81
N ALA A 82 -8.93 -0.22 16.59
CA ALA A 82 -8.09 -0.23 15.38
C ALA A 82 -7.28 -1.53 15.24
N LEU A 83 -6.95 -2.19 16.35
CA LEU A 83 -6.23 -3.47 16.38
C LEU A 83 -7.15 -4.71 16.33
N GLY A 84 -8.47 -4.51 16.34
CA GLY A 84 -9.45 -5.61 16.43
C GLY A 84 -9.50 -6.28 17.80
N LEU A 85 -9.09 -5.58 18.87
CA LEU A 85 -9.10 -6.07 20.25
C LEU A 85 -10.32 -5.56 21.02
N PRO A 86 -10.79 -6.29 22.06
CA PRO A 86 -11.89 -5.83 22.90
C PRO A 86 -11.53 -4.54 23.65
N ALA A 87 -12.52 -3.66 23.79
CA ALA A 87 -12.41 -2.45 24.62
C ALA A 87 -12.06 -2.81 26.07
N CYS A 88 -11.27 -1.98 26.73
CA CYS A 88 -10.93 -2.10 28.15
C CYS A 88 -11.93 -1.37 29.05
N GLY A 89 -12.55 -0.28 28.57
CA GLY A 89 -13.27 0.62 29.47
C GLY A 89 -12.34 1.14 30.57
N ALA A 90 -12.72 0.96 31.84
CA ALA A 90 -11.94 1.47 32.97
C ALA A 90 -10.63 0.71 33.23
N GLU A 91 -10.56 -0.58 32.87
CA GLU A 91 -9.43 -1.45 33.24
C GLU A 91 -9.00 -2.31 32.05
N MET A 92 -7.69 -2.34 31.79
CA MET A 92 -7.10 -3.16 30.73
C MET A 92 -6.32 -4.30 31.34
N VAL A 93 -6.71 -5.53 31.01
CA VAL A 93 -6.02 -6.75 31.46
C VAL A 93 -5.13 -7.27 30.35
N VAL A 94 -3.85 -7.42 30.66
CA VAL A 94 -2.87 -8.01 29.77
C VAL A 94 -2.33 -9.28 30.37
N ARG A 95 -2.24 -10.34 29.57
CA ARG A 95 -1.75 -11.64 30.01
C ARG A 95 -0.82 -12.25 28.98
N ARG A 96 0.36 -12.67 29.40
CA ARG A 96 1.38 -13.27 28.56
C ARG A 96 1.77 -14.62 29.14
N ILE A 97 1.69 -15.66 28.31
CA ILE A 97 2.10 -17.02 28.65
C ILE A 97 3.29 -17.40 27.78
N VAL A 98 4.32 -17.99 28.37
CA VAL A 98 5.52 -18.48 27.70
C VAL A 98 5.70 -19.95 28.06
N GLN A 99 5.70 -20.81 27.06
CA GLN A 99 5.91 -22.25 27.23
C GLN A 99 7.40 -22.56 27.15
N ARG A 100 7.81 -23.64 27.81
CA ARG A 100 9.21 -24.09 27.84
C ARG A 100 9.73 -24.49 26.45
N GLU A 101 8.86 -24.88 25.52
CA GLU A 101 9.23 -25.10 24.12
C GLU A 101 9.41 -23.80 23.31
N GLY A 102 9.33 -22.63 23.96
CA GLY A 102 9.54 -21.31 23.37
C GLY A 102 8.33 -20.70 22.68
N ARG A 103 7.18 -21.38 22.68
CA ARG A 103 5.92 -20.78 22.19
C ARG A 103 5.41 -19.78 23.19
N SER A 104 4.87 -18.66 22.70
CA SER A 104 4.28 -17.65 23.57
C SER A 104 2.92 -17.21 23.05
N ARG A 105 1.99 -16.96 23.97
CA ARG A 105 0.63 -16.48 23.69
C ARG A 105 0.39 -15.21 24.49
N ALA A 106 -0.19 -14.21 23.84
CA ALA A 106 -0.63 -12.98 24.50
C ALA A 106 -2.14 -12.87 24.45
N TYR A 107 -2.71 -12.30 25.50
CA TYR A 107 -4.10 -11.97 25.61
C TYR A 107 -4.25 -10.53 26.08
N VAL A 108 -5.21 -9.82 25.49
CA VAL A 108 -5.62 -8.48 25.88
C VAL A 108 -7.12 -8.52 26.10
N ASN A 109 -7.58 -8.20 27.31
CA ASN A 109 -8.99 -8.26 27.72
C ASN A 109 -9.64 -9.61 27.38
N GLY A 110 -8.89 -10.70 27.60
CA GLY A 110 -9.33 -12.08 27.32
C GLY A 110 -9.24 -12.53 25.86
N ALA A 111 -9.05 -11.63 24.88
CA ALA A 111 -8.88 -11.99 23.48
C ALA A 111 -7.42 -12.28 23.13
N LEU A 112 -7.18 -13.25 22.25
CA LEU A 112 -5.85 -13.58 21.77
C LEU A 112 -5.26 -12.43 20.93
N ALA A 113 -4.02 -12.06 21.21
CA ALA A 113 -3.30 -11.00 20.51
C ALA A 113 -1.94 -11.49 20.01
N THR A 114 -1.51 -10.96 18.87
CA THR A 114 -0.12 -11.12 18.40
C THR A 114 0.84 -10.27 19.26
N ALA A 115 2.14 -10.56 19.21
CA ALA A 115 3.14 -9.74 19.91
C ALA A 115 3.14 -8.27 19.43
N ALA A 116 2.92 -8.04 18.13
CA ALA A 116 2.82 -6.69 17.57
C ALA A 116 1.56 -5.95 18.06
N GLN A 117 0.40 -6.62 18.06
CA GLN A 117 -0.82 -6.04 18.63
C GLN A 117 -0.65 -5.75 20.12
N LEU A 118 -0.01 -6.64 20.88
CA LEU A 118 0.27 -6.41 22.29
C LEU A 118 1.13 -5.16 22.49
N GLN A 119 2.26 -5.06 21.77
CA GLN A 119 3.16 -3.91 21.85
C GLN A 119 2.46 -2.59 21.48
N GLN A 120 1.59 -2.61 20.47
CA GLN A 120 0.81 -1.44 20.10
C GLN A 120 -0.27 -1.12 21.15
N ALA A 121 -0.96 -2.14 21.67
CA ALA A 121 -2.01 -1.99 22.67
C ALA A 121 -1.48 -1.44 24.00
N THR A 122 -0.25 -1.76 24.39
CA THR A 122 0.38 -1.30 25.65
C THR A 122 1.16 0.02 25.50
N ARG A 123 1.27 0.57 24.28
CA ARG A 123 2.02 1.80 24.01
C ARG A 123 1.52 2.95 24.91
N GLY A 124 2.43 3.61 25.63
CA GLY A 124 2.10 4.74 26.51
C GLY A 124 1.38 4.38 27.82
N LEU A 125 1.15 3.09 28.14
CA LEU A 125 0.63 2.68 29.44
C LEU A 125 1.71 2.64 30.52
N LEU A 126 2.93 2.26 30.13
CA LEU A 126 4.08 2.16 30.99
C LEU A 126 5.35 2.44 30.16
N ASP A 127 6.28 3.21 30.72
CA ASP A 127 7.59 3.49 30.14
C ASP A 127 8.64 2.96 31.12
N ILE A 128 9.61 2.20 30.62
CA ILE A 128 10.67 1.60 31.43
C ILE A 128 11.98 2.27 31.07
N SER A 129 12.64 2.84 32.07
CA SER A 129 13.91 3.54 31.92
C SER A 129 15.02 2.74 32.60
N GLY A 130 15.96 2.24 31.80
CA GLY A 130 17.06 1.37 32.26
C GLY A 130 18.21 1.28 31.25
N GLN A 131 19.24 0.48 31.58
CA GLN A 131 20.47 0.34 30.77
C GLN A 131 20.27 -0.36 29.40
N HIS A 132 19.10 -0.96 29.12
CA HIS A 132 18.86 -1.77 27.91
C HIS A 132 17.56 -1.44 27.15
N GLU A 133 16.86 -0.34 27.45
CA GLU A 133 15.51 -0.10 26.88
C GLU A 133 15.30 1.22 26.17
N HIS A 134 14.53 1.10 25.08
CA HIS A 134 14.01 2.20 24.29
C HIS A 134 13.00 3.00 25.11
N VAL A 135 13.50 4.10 25.64
CA VAL A 135 12.77 5.21 26.24
C VAL A 135 11.69 5.68 25.26
N GLY A 136 10.45 5.85 25.72
CA GLY A 136 9.43 6.58 24.95
C GLY A 136 9.91 7.98 24.48
N LEU A 137 10.94 8.52 25.14
CA LEU A 137 11.70 9.74 24.79
C LEU A 137 12.76 9.56 23.70
N LEU A 138 13.02 8.36 23.17
CA LEU A 138 13.92 8.11 22.04
C LEU A 138 13.16 7.71 20.77
N ASP A 139 11.84 7.58 20.85
CA ASP A 139 10.98 7.33 19.70
C ASP A 139 10.79 8.62 18.90
N ALA A 140 11.34 8.66 17.69
CA ALA A 140 11.25 9.84 16.83
C ALA A 140 9.79 10.24 16.53
N GLU A 141 8.85 9.29 16.57
CA GLU A 141 7.42 9.60 16.39
C GLU A 141 6.85 10.43 17.54
N THR A 142 7.30 10.21 18.78
CA THR A 142 6.79 10.96 19.96
C THR A 142 7.47 12.32 20.11
N HIS A 143 8.64 12.51 19.49
CA HIS A 143 9.39 13.77 19.55
C HIS A 143 8.63 14.94 18.92
N LEU A 144 7.89 14.70 17.84
CA LEU A 144 7.06 15.74 17.22
C LEU A 144 5.93 16.17 18.15
N ASP A 145 5.26 15.22 18.80
CA ASP A 145 4.22 15.54 19.78
C ASP A 145 4.79 16.34 20.97
N LEU A 146 6.00 16.00 21.44
CA LEU A 146 6.69 16.75 22.49
C LEU A 146 7.08 18.16 22.04
N LEU A 147 7.59 18.31 20.81
CA LEU A 147 7.97 19.60 20.25
C LEU A 147 6.75 20.50 20.03
N ASP A 148 5.67 19.93 19.49
CA ASP A 148 4.40 20.63 19.29
C ASP A 148 3.81 21.09 20.63
N ALA A 149 3.87 20.24 21.66
CA ALA A 149 3.44 20.59 23.00
C ALA A 149 4.30 21.72 23.59
N TYR A 150 5.63 21.64 23.44
CA TYR A 150 6.55 22.69 23.90
C TYR A 150 6.29 24.03 23.19
N ALA A 151 6.06 24.00 21.88
CA ALA A 151 5.74 25.17 21.07
C ALA A 151 4.28 25.65 21.25
N GLN A 152 3.46 24.93 22.03
CA GLN A 152 2.01 25.13 22.15
C GLN A 152 1.32 25.19 20.79
N ALA A 153 1.82 24.40 19.84
CA ALA A 153 1.42 24.42 18.44
C ALA A 153 0.08 23.69 18.18
N GLY A 154 -0.64 23.24 19.21
CA GLY A 154 -1.91 22.51 19.07
C GLY A 154 -2.90 23.16 18.10
N PRO A 155 -3.20 24.47 18.20
CA PRO A 155 -4.09 25.15 17.25
C PRO A 155 -3.54 25.17 15.81
N LEU A 156 -2.24 25.43 15.64
CA LEU A 156 -1.60 25.43 14.33
C LEU A 156 -1.56 24.04 13.70
N ARG A 157 -1.34 23.00 14.52
CA ARG A 157 -1.37 21.60 14.12
C ARG A 157 -2.76 21.20 13.62
N ALA A 158 -3.83 21.63 14.29
CA ALA A 158 -5.19 21.34 13.85
C ALA A 158 -5.47 21.94 12.45
N VAL A 159 -5.12 23.22 12.25
CA VAL A 159 -5.24 23.90 10.94
C VAL A 159 -4.42 23.17 9.87
N TYR A 160 -3.19 22.76 10.21
CA TYR A 160 -2.34 21.99 9.31
C TYR A 160 -2.96 20.64 8.94
N GLN A 161 -3.51 19.90 9.91
CA GLN A 161 -4.12 18.60 9.69
C GLN A 161 -5.36 18.69 8.78
N GLU A 162 -6.19 19.71 8.95
CA GLU A 162 -7.34 19.97 8.06
C GLU A 162 -6.88 20.27 6.62
N ALA A 163 -5.91 21.17 6.46
CA ALA A 163 -5.36 21.51 5.14
C ALA A 163 -4.71 20.30 4.46
N PHE A 164 -3.98 19.48 5.23
CA PHE A 164 -3.33 18.27 4.72
C PHE A 164 -4.34 17.19 4.34
N ALA A 165 -5.42 17.01 5.11
CA ALA A 165 -6.50 16.09 4.77
C ALA A 165 -7.20 16.51 3.47
N ALA A 166 -7.46 17.81 3.30
CA ALA A 166 -8.04 18.35 2.07
C ALA A 166 -7.12 18.15 0.86
N LEU A 167 -5.81 18.40 1.01
CA LEU A 167 -4.82 18.15 -0.04
C LEU A 167 -4.77 16.66 -0.41
N SER A 168 -4.69 15.77 0.58
CA SER A 168 -4.63 14.33 0.36
C SER A 168 -5.88 13.79 -0.35
N GLU A 169 -7.05 14.36 -0.07
CA GLU A 169 -8.28 14.04 -0.80
C GLU A 169 -8.22 14.54 -2.25
N ALA A 170 -7.78 15.78 -2.47
CA ALA A 170 -7.64 16.34 -3.82
C ALA A 170 -6.64 15.53 -4.67
N GLU A 171 -5.52 15.09 -4.09
CA GLU A 171 -4.54 14.23 -4.75
C GLU A 171 -5.12 12.87 -5.11
N ARG A 172 -5.88 12.24 -4.20
CA ARG A 172 -6.59 10.99 -4.49
C ARG A 172 -7.62 11.14 -5.61
N GLN A 173 -8.37 12.25 -5.63
CA GLN A 173 -9.34 12.52 -6.69
C GLN A 173 -8.66 12.75 -8.04
N ARG A 174 -7.58 13.53 -8.07
CA ARG A 174 -6.79 13.74 -9.28
C ARG A 174 -6.23 12.42 -9.83
N ALA A 175 -5.63 11.59 -8.97
CA ALA A 175 -5.10 10.29 -9.38
C ALA A 175 -6.18 9.37 -10.00
N ARG A 176 -7.42 9.42 -9.50
CA ARG A 176 -8.55 8.70 -10.09
C ARG A 176 -8.90 9.25 -11.48
N LEU A 177 -8.98 10.57 -11.63
CA LEU A 177 -9.29 11.21 -12.92
C LEU A 177 -8.21 10.94 -13.98
N ASP A 178 -6.93 11.00 -13.60
CA ASP A 178 -5.81 10.71 -14.49
C ASP A 178 -5.86 9.24 -14.99
N SER A 179 -6.22 8.30 -14.10
CA SER A 179 -6.37 6.88 -14.48
C SER A 179 -7.54 6.64 -15.45
N ASP A 180 -8.62 7.39 -15.29
CA ASP A 180 -9.78 7.36 -16.17
C ASP A 180 -9.48 7.95 -17.55
N GLU A 181 -8.66 8.99 -17.62
CA GLU A 181 -8.32 9.67 -18.88
C GLU A 181 -7.56 8.76 -19.85
N SER A 182 -6.57 8.00 -19.36
CA SER A 182 -5.83 7.02 -20.19
C SER A 182 -6.76 5.97 -20.79
N ALA A 183 -7.64 5.39 -19.98
CA ALA A 183 -8.60 4.37 -20.43
C ALA A 183 -9.62 4.94 -21.45
N ARG A 184 -10.05 6.20 -21.25
CA ARG A 184 -10.94 6.90 -22.20
C ARG A 184 -10.22 7.20 -23.51
N ALA A 185 -8.95 7.60 -23.48
CA ALA A 185 -8.15 7.89 -24.68
C ALA A 185 -7.90 6.64 -25.54
N GLU A 186 -7.58 5.50 -24.92
CA GLU A 186 -7.44 4.21 -25.61
C GLU A 186 -8.76 3.79 -26.26
N ARG A 187 -9.87 3.86 -25.51
CA ARG A 187 -11.20 3.51 -26.02
C ARG A 187 -11.63 4.42 -27.17
N ALA A 188 -11.38 5.72 -27.07
CA ALA A 188 -11.68 6.67 -28.13
C ALA A 188 -10.87 6.40 -29.41
N SER A 189 -9.59 6.03 -29.25
CA SER A 189 -8.72 5.68 -30.38
C SER A 189 -9.19 4.41 -31.09
N PHE A 190 -9.55 3.38 -30.33
CA PHE A 190 -10.12 2.14 -30.86
C PHE A 190 -11.43 2.38 -31.62
N LEU A 191 -12.35 3.16 -31.05
CA LEU A 191 -13.63 3.49 -31.71
C LEU A 191 -13.43 4.31 -32.98
N ARG A 192 -12.49 5.27 -32.99
CA ARG A 192 -12.12 6.01 -34.22
C ARG A 192 -11.59 5.08 -35.30
N TYR A 193 -10.69 4.17 -34.94
CA TYR A 193 -10.17 3.19 -35.88
C TYR A 193 -11.30 2.32 -36.48
N GLN A 194 -12.22 1.82 -35.65
CA GLN A 194 -13.38 1.05 -36.14
C GLN A 194 -14.29 1.87 -37.07
N LEU A 195 -14.56 3.13 -36.74
CA LEU A 195 -15.34 4.03 -37.59
C LEU A 195 -14.65 4.30 -38.92
N ASP A 196 -13.34 4.51 -38.92
CA ASP A 196 -12.57 4.73 -40.14
C ASP A 196 -12.56 3.48 -41.03
N GLU A 197 -12.46 2.28 -40.46
CA GLU A 197 -12.55 1.03 -41.24
C GLU A 197 -13.94 0.83 -41.84
N LEU A 198 -15.01 1.11 -41.09
CA LEU A 198 -16.38 1.08 -41.60
C LEU A 198 -16.60 2.11 -42.71
N ALA A 199 -16.08 3.34 -42.54
CA ALA A 199 -16.19 4.40 -43.54
C ALA A 199 -15.41 4.08 -44.82
N LYS A 200 -14.23 3.45 -44.71
CA LYS A 200 -13.46 2.98 -45.87
C LYS A 200 -14.15 1.82 -46.60
N ALA A 201 -14.75 0.90 -45.85
CA ALA A 201 -15.48 -0.22 -46.42
C ALA A 201 -16.77 0.24 -47.14
N ASP A 202 -17.39 1.33 -46.67
CA ASP A 202 -18.65 1.91 -47.20
C ASP A 202 -19.72 0.83 -47.52
N PRO A 203 -20.02 -0.09 -46.58
CA PRO A 203 -20.89 -1.22 -46.86
C PRO A 203 -22.31 -0.73 -47.12
N ARG A 204 -22.92 -1.24 -48.19
CA ARG A 204 -24.30 -0.87 -48.55
C ARG A 204 -25.29 -1.95 -48.14
N PRO A 205 -26.51 -1.56 -47.69
CA PRO A 205 -27.57 -2.53 -47.46
C PRO A 205 -27.85 -3.37 -48.71
N GLY A 206 -27.81 -4.70 -48.59
CA GLY A 206 -28.04 -5.64 -49.69
C GLY A 206 -26.83 -5.89 -50.61
N GLU A 207 -25.65 -5.33 -50.30
CA GLU A 207 -24.43 -5.49 -51.12
C GLU A 207 -23.97 -6.96 -51.22
N ASP A 208 -24.02 -7.71 -50.12
CA ASP A 208 -23.59 -9.12 -50.10
C ASP A 208 -24.40 -9.99 -51.07
N GLU A 209 -25.70 -9.77 -51.16
CA GLU A 209 -26.60 -10.50 -52.06
C GLU A 209 -26.31 -10.17 -53.53
N ALA A 210 -26.09 -8.88 -53.83
CA ALA A 210 -25.72 -8.40 -55.16
C ALA A 210 -24.36 -8.97 -55.61
N LEU A 211 -23.33 -8.88 -54.75
CA LEU A 211 -21.99 -9.41 -55.03
C LEU A 211 -22.01 -10.94 -55.18
N ALA A 212 -22.81 -11.65 -54.39
CA ALA A 212 -22.97 -13.11 -54.52
C ALA A 212 -23.59 -13.50 -55.87
N GLN A 213 -24.57 -12.73 -56.34
CA GLN A 213 -25.20 -12.95 -57.65
C GLN A 213 -24.24 -12.62 -58.80
N GLU A 214 -23.51 -11.51 -58.72
CA GLU A 214 -22.49 -11.13 -59.70
C GLU A 214 -21.39 -12.21 -59.79
N ARG A 215 -20.89 -12.70 -58.65
CA ARG A 215 -19.91 -13.78 -58.59
C ARG A 215 -20.41 -15.06 -59.27
N ARG A 216 -21.68 -15.43 -59.08
CA ARG A 216 -22.29 -16.59 -59.77
C ARG A 216 -22.26 -16.41 -61.29
N VAL A 217 -22.67 -15.24 -61.78
CA VAL A 217 -22.67 -14.93 -63.22
C VAL A 217 -21.25 -14.97 -63.79
N LEU A 218 -20.28 -14.34 -63.13
CA LEU A 218 -18.89 -14.33 -63.57
C LEU A 218 -18.26 -15.73 -63.57
N SER A 219 -18.50 -16.55 -62.52
CA SER A 219 -17.99 -17.92 -62.48
C SER A 219 -18.59 -18.82 -63.57
N ALA A 220 -19.88 -18.63 -63.90
CA ALA A 220 -20.53 -19.34 -64.99
C ALA A 220 -19.95 -18.92 -66.35
N ALA A 221 -19.72 -17.62 -66.56
CA ALA A 221 -19.07 -17.10 -67.76
C ALA A 221 -17.63 -17.61 -67.93
N GLU A 222 -16.86 -17.71 -66.84
CA GLU A 222 -15.50 -18.24 -66.85
C GLU A 222 -15.48 -19.74 -67.16
N ARG A 223 -16.39 -20.53 -66.57
CA ARG A 223 -16.57 -21.95 -66.91
C ARG A 223 -16.92 -22.16 -68.38
N LEU A 224 -17.79 -21.31 -68.95
CA LEU A 224 -18.14 -21.35 -70.37
C LEU A 224 -16.95 -20.99 -71.25
N ARG A 225 -16.14 -19.98 -70.89
CA ARG A 225 -14.90 -19.63 -71.61
C ARG A 225 -13.87 -20.77 -71.53
N ALA A 226 -13.66 -21.37 -70.37
CA ALA A 226 -12.76 -22.51 -70.21
C ALA A 226 -13.24 -23.73 -71.02
N GLY A 227 -14.55 -24.01 -71.02
CA GLY A 227 -15.17 -25.07 -71.83
C GLY A 227 -15.07 -24.81 -73.33
N ALA A 228 -15.27 -23.57 -73.77
CA ALA A 228 -15.11 -23.15 -75.16
C ALA A 228 -13.63 -23.20 -75.60
N GLY A 229 -12.69 -22.81 -74.73
CA GLY A 229 -11.25 -22.92 -74.98
C GLY A 229 -10.79 -24.37 -75.15
N ARG A 230 -11.32 -25.31 -74.35
CA ARG A 230 -11.09 -26.76 -74.49
C ARG A 230 -11.69 -27.34 -75.78
N ARG A 231 -12.78 -26.77 -76.29
CA ARG A 231 -13.40 -27.14 -77.59
C ARG A 231 -12.82 -26.41 -78.80
N SER A 232 -12.04 -25.34 -78.59
CA SER A 232 -11.44 -24.55 -79.68
C SER A 232 -10.17 -25.17 -80.29
N GLY A 233 -9.72 -26.33 -79.77
CA GLY A 233 -8.83 -27.23 -80.51
C GLY A 233 -9.50 -27.87 -81.74
N THR A 234 -10.83 -27.77 -81.87
CA THR A 234 -11.60 -28.36 -82.97
C THR A 234 -12.82 -27.49 -83.32
N SER A 235 -12.59 -26.31 -83.93
CA SER A 235 -13.45 -25.74 -85.01
C SER A 235 -13.24 -24.24 -85.21
N ARG A 236 -13.00 -23.84 -86.47
CA ARG A 236 -12.79 -22.45 -86.97
C ARG A 236 -14.00 -21.50 -86.80
N ARG A 237 -15.15 -21.96 -86.27
CA ARG A 237 -16.38 -21.14 -86.15
C ARG A 237 -16.59 -20.44 -84.80
N ALA A 238 -15.80 -20.75 -83.76
CA ALA A 238 -15.96 -20.13 -82.43
C ALA A 238 -15.34 -18.73 -82.28
N ARG A 239 -14.56 -18.26 -83.27
CA ARG A 239 -13.83 -16.97 -83.18
C ARG A 239 -14.73 -15.72 -83.25
N ARG A 240 -16.00 -15.83 -83.64
CA ARG A 240 -16.90 -14.66 -83.78
C ARG A 240 -17.71 -14.34 -82.52
N THR A 241 -17.98 -15.30 -81.64
CA THR A 241 -18.76 -15.05 -80.40
C THR A 241 -17.90 -14.63 -79.21
N ALA A 242 -16.60 -14.96 -79.21
CA ALA A 242 -15.66 -14.50 -78.19
C ALA A 242 -15.36 -12.98 -78.26
N GLY A 243 -15.51 -12.36 -79.44
CA GLY A 243 -15.25 -10.93 -79.65
C GLY A 243 -16.30 -10.01 -79.02
N ALA A 244 -17.56 -10.47 -78.89
CA ALA A 244 -18.65 -9.66 -78.35
C ALA A 244 -18.67 -9.59 -76.81
N LEU A 245 -18.21 -10.65 -76.13
CA LEU A 245 -18.14 -10.70 -74.66
C LEU A 245 -16.84 -10.09 -74.09
N ALA A 246 -15.93 -9.63 -74.95
CA ALA A 246 -14.73 -8.89 -74.54
C ALA A 246 -14.99 -7.37 -74.37
N GLN A 247 -16.15 -6.87 -74.81
CA GLN A 247 -16.50 -5.43 -74.76
C GLN A 247 -17.34 -5.03 -73.54
N ALA A 248 -17.84 -5.98 -72.74
CA ALA A 248 -18.49 -5.69 -71.46
C ALA A 248 -17.45 -5.72 -70.33
N ARG A 249 -16.71 -4.62 -70.16
CA ARG A 249 -15.91 -4.34 -68.96
C ARG A 249 -16.77 -3.54 -67.97
N PRO A 250 -17.08 -4.04 -66.77
CA PRO A 250 -17.29 -3.15 -65.64
C PRO A 250 -15.92 -2.69 -65.12
N GLN A 251 -15.83 -1.42 -64.76
CA GLN A 251 -14.68 -0.84 -64.08
C GLN A 251 -14.48 -1.55 -62.74
N THR A 252 -13.47 -2.41 -62.65
CA THR A 252 -12.98 -2.94 -61.38
C THR A 252 -12.27 -1.82 -60.62
N ARG A 253 -12.91 -1.31 -59.55
CA ARG A 253 -12.20 -0.63 -58.46
C ARG A 253 -11.25 -1.65 -57.85
N ARG A 254 -9.94 -1.36 -57.91
CA ARG A 254 -8.90 -2.10 -57.21
C ARG A 254 -9.21 -2.10 -55.70
N ILE A 255 -9.53 -3.26 -55.15
CA ILE A 255 -9.34 -3.53 -53.73
C ILE A 255 -7.83 -3.61 -53.51
N ALA A 256 -7.26 -2.61 -52.87
CA ALA A 256 -5.93 -2.70 -52.29
C ALA A 256 -6.04 -3.55 -51.02
N GLY A 257 -5.24 -4.61 -50.92
CA GLY A 257 -4.90 -5.24 -49.64
C GLY A 257 -5.28 -6.72 -49.47
N GLY A 258 -4.70 -7.63 -50.24
CA GLY A 258 -4.25 -8.92 -49.70
C GLY A 258 -2.77 -8.74 -49.34
N GLY A 259 -2.32 -8.96 -48.11
CA GLY A 259 -2.50 -10.22 -47.39
C GLY A 259 -1.36 -11.16 -47.79
N ALA A 260 -0.14 -10.85 -47.34
CA ALA A 260 1.01 -11.73 -47.46
C ALA A 260 0.81 -12.92 -46.52
N VAL A 261 0.66 -14.12 -47.08
CA VAL A 261 0.77 -15.39 -46.36
C VAL A 261 2.21 -15.88 -46.55
N ALA A 262 2.97 -15.93 -45.46
CA ALA A 262 4.22 -16.66 -45.37
C ALA A 262 4.00 -17.93 -44.53
N GLN A 263 3.96 -19.05 -45.26
CA GLN A 263 4.48 -20.38 -44.92
C GLN A 263 4.30 -20.92 -43.48
N ALA A 264 3.42 -21.91 -43.35
CA ALA A 264 3.53 -22.96 -42.34
C ALA A 264 4.14 -24.21 -43.00
N GLY A 265 5.35 -24.56 -42.56
CA GLY A 265 5.98 -25.85 -42.77
C GLY A 265 5.92 -26.66 -41.47
N ASP A 266 5.37 -27.85 -41.62
CA ASP A 266 5.31 -29.05 -40.79
C ASP A 266 6.25 -29.22 -39.57
N GLY A 267 5.76 -29.93 -38.55
CA GLY A 267 6.62 -30.74 -37.67
C GLY A 267 6.40 -30.63 -36.14
N GLY A 268 5.66 -31.59 -35.57
CA GLY A 268 6.13 -32.36 -34.42
C GLY A 268 5.84 -31.88 -32.98
N GLY A 269 4.79 -32.45 -32.37
CA GLY A 269 4.93 -33.34 -31.20
C GLY A 269 5.28 -32.79 -29.81
N ALA A 270 4.30 -32.92 -28.90
CA ALA A 270 4.44 -33.27 -27.46
C ALA A 270 5.04 -32.17 -26.55
N VAL A 271 4.78 -32.01 -25.23
CA VAL A 271 4.37 -32.85 -24.11
C VAL A 271 3.74 -31.93 -23.03
N LEU A 272 2.85 -32.49 -22.21
CA LEU A 272 2.29 -31.95 -20.96
C LEU A 272 3.37 -31.52 -19.93
N ALA A 273 3.23 -30.37 -19.27
CA ALA A 273 3.60 -30.19 -17.85
C ALA A 273 3.16 -28.83 -17.27
N ARG A 274 2.34 -28.86 -16.22
CA ARG A 274 2.36 -27.90 -15.09
C ARG A 274 3.22 -28.54 -13.98
N PRO A 275 3.51 -27.87 -12.84
CA PRO A 275 3.99 -26.50 -12.57
C PRO A 275 5.24 -26.54 -11.63
N SER A 276 5.90 -25.42 -11.29
CA SER A 276 6.51 -25.23 -9.95
C SER A 276 7.10 -23.84 -9.69
N ARG A 277 6.98 -23.46 -8.42
CA ARG A 277 7.46 -22.27 -7.71
C ARG A 277 8.99 -22.23 -7.59
N ARG A 278 9.54 -21.01 -7.51
CA ARG A 278 10.66 -20.48 -6.66
C ARG A 278 11.19 -19.24 -7.39
N GLY A 279 11.34 -18.05 -6.83
CA GLY A 279 11.45 -17.62 -5.44
C GLY A 279 12.65 -16.68 -5.36
N ALA A 280 12.44 -15.48 -4.79
CA ALA A 280 13.45 -14.61 -4.18
C ALA A 280 14.51 -13.99 -5.13
N ALA A 281 15.07 -12.81 -4.92
CA ALA A 281 14.89 -11.72 -3.95
C ALA A 281 15.90 -10.61 -4.32
N ARG A 282 15.62 -9.39 -3.80
CA ARG A 282 16.58 -8.30 -3.48
C ARG A 282 17.20 -7.55 -4.68
N GLY A 283 17.45 -6.24 -4.61
CA GLY A 283 17.48 -5.37 -3.43
C GLY A 283 17.44 -3.88 -3.77
N ALA A 284 17.11 -3.12 -2.74
CA ALA A 284 17.11 -1.67 -2.68
C ALA A 284 18.53 -1.08 -2.82
N GLY A 285 18.59 0.15 -3.32
CA GLY A 285 19.80 0.97 -3.35
C GLY A 285 19.44 2.45 -3.53
N ALA A 286 19.41 3.16 -2.41
CA ALA A 286 19.19 4.59 -2.26
C ALA A 286 20.14 5.46 -3.09
N ARG A 287 19.75 6.72 -3.35
CA ARG A 287 20.53 7.95 -3.08
C ARG A 287 19.85 9.19 -3.69
N ASP A 288 19.18 9.94 -2.83
CA ASP A 288 19.60 11.28 -2.41
C ASP A 288 20.32 12.15 -3.47
N ARG A 289 19.60 13.14 -4.02
CA ARG A 289 20.17 14.29 -4.72
C ARG A 289 19.32 15.54 -4.44
N ALA A 290 19.71 16.32 -3.44
CA ALA A 290 19.57 17.79 -3.47
C ALA A 290 20.45 18.47 -2.40
N ARG A 291 21.73 18.67 -2.72
CA ARG A 291 22.52 19.86 -2.30
C ARG A 291 22.88 20.56 -3.61
N GLY A 292 22.88 21.86 -3.81
CA GLY A 292 22.68 23.03 -2.96
C GLY A 292 23.22 24.25 -3.74
N ALA A 293 23.04 25.43 -3.14
CA ALA A 293 23.73 26.71 -3.40
C ALA A 293 23.25 27.57 -4.58
N GLY A 294 22.83 28.79 -4.24
CA GLY A 294 22.73 29.87 -5.22
C GLY A 294 22.07 31.17 -4.79
N LEU A 295 22.15 31.66 -3.54
CA LEU A 295 21.83 33.08 -3.28
C LEU A 295 22.86 33.74 -2.36
N ALA A 296 23.66 34.58 -3.00
CA ALA A 296 24.69 35.41 -2.42
C ALA A 296 24.11 36.71 -1.83
N ARG A 297 24.59 37.02 -0.62
CA ARG A 297 25.02 38.34 -0.12
C ARG A 297 24.21 39.58 -0.54
N GLY A 298 23.50 40.14 0.43
CA GLY A 298 23.21 41.57 0.52
C GLY A 298 23.59 42.10 1.91
N LYS A 299 24.85 42.54 2.09
CA LYS A 299 25.28 43.31 3.26
C LYS A 299 24.53 44.65 3.28
N ARG A 300 23.85 45.00 4.36
CA ARG A 300 23.71 46.41 4.77
C ARG A 300 23.97 46.56 6.26
N ALA A 301 24.93 47.44 6.52
CA ALA A 301 25.47 47.80 7.80
C ALA A 301 24.49 48.64 8.61
N VAL A 302 24.45 48.43 9.92
CA VAL A 302 23.91 49.39 10.88
C VAL A 302 25.08 49.87 11.72
N ARG A 303 25.44 51.15 11.55
CA ARG A 303 26.34 51.91 12.42
C ARG A 303 25.50 52.53 13.56
N PRO A 304 26.06 52.70 14.77
CA PRO A 304 25.39 53.36 15.89
C PRO A 304 25.79 54.84 16.02
N ALA A 305 24.88 55.68 16.51
CA ALA A 305 25.15 57.00 17.12
C ALA A 305 23.89 57.42 17.91
N GLN A 306 23.92 57.39 19.24
CA GLN A 306 24.17 58.52 20.14
C GLN A 306 23.13 59.67 20.09
N GLY A 307 22.38 59.81 21.20
CA GLY A 307 22.28 61.05 21.96
C GLY A 307 21.16 62.04 21.60
N SER A 308 20.20 62.23 22.53
CA SER A 308 20.07 63.45 23.36
C SER A 308 18.61 63.81 23.71
N ARG A 309 18.39 64.13 25.00
CA ARG A 309 17.46 65.12 25.63
C ARG A 309 15.95 64.97 25.33
N GLY A 310 15.01 65.11 26.27
CA GLY A 310 14.96 65.58 27.66
C GLY A 310 13.49 65.76 28.08
N GLY A 311 13.24 66.15 29.35
CA GLY A 311 11.93 66.58 29.90
C GLY A 311 11.26 65.50 30.75
N VAL A 312 11.43 65.47 32.09
CA VAL A 312 10.81 66.33 33.13
C VAL A 312 9.27 66.29 33.10
N LEU A 313 8.67 65.65 34.10
CA LEU A 313 7.70 66.28 35.01
C LEU A 313 7.41 65.39 36.22
N ALA A 314 7.57 66.00 37.39
CA ALA A 314 7.25 65.47 38.71
C ALA A 314 5.79 65.76 39.07
N GLY A 315 5.26 65.04 40.06
CA GLY A 315 4.05 65.41 40.82
C GLY A 315 3.27 64.17 41.28
N ARG A 316 3.60 63.57 42.43
CA ARG A 316 2.99 63.79 43.76
C ARG A 316 1.48 63.51 43.83
N GLY A 317 1.09 62.62 44.74
CA GLY A 317 -0.27 62.59 45.27
C GLY A 317 -0.60 61.36 46.11
N VAL A 318 -0.19 61.42 47.39
CA VAL A 318 -0.70 60.71 48.59
C VAL A 318 -0.57 59.19 48.65
#